data_AF-A0A4Q1BWK7-F1
#
_entry.id   AF-A0A4Q1BWK7-F1
#
_cell.length_a   1.000
_cell.length_b   1.000
_cell.length_c   1.000
_cell.angle_alpha   90.00
_cell.angle_beta   90.00
_cell.angle_gamma   90.00
#
_symmetry.space_group_name_H-M   'P 1'
#
loop_
_entity.id
_entity.type
_entity.pdbx_description
1 polymer ?
#
loop_
_entity_poly.entity_id
_entity_poly.type
_entity_poly.pdbx_seq_one_letter_code
_entity_poly.pdbx_strand_id
1 'polypeptide(L)'
;MPGLLNKIKHKIDPTVSSHPLAIQRDEFLAVKPEAPVEKKAHFTHEVVGAAAAFEALKAYRHHQSENGGGRPTHARGKEMVAGLSAGYVVKLIEEKGLPFTSEKDKKKFQANATKSAHKDALRGLRDSGMYQAHELDPITDDEKHGHQL
;
A
#
# COMPACT_ATOMS: atom_id res chain seq x y z
N MET A 1 16.36 58.77 2.08
CA MET A 1 17.14 57.78 2.86
C MET A 1 16.30 56.52 3.04
N PRO A 2 16.58 55.40 2.35
CA PRO A 2 15.85 54.16 2.57
C PRO A 2 16.09 53.66 4.00
N GLY A 3 15.02 53.55 4.80
CA GLY A 3 15.08 53.26 6.23
C GLY A 3 15.66 51.88 6.56
N LEU A 4 16.24 51.76 7.75
CA LEU A 4 16.90 50.55 8.29
C LEU A 4 16.04 49.28 8.13
N LEU A 5 14.72 49.42 8.25
CA LEU A 5 13.75 48.35 8.08
C LEU A 5 13.75 47.77 6.66
N ASN A 6 13.93 48.57 5.61
CA ASN A 6 13.99 48.08 4.23
C ASN A 6 15.29 47.30 3.98
N LYS A 7 16.40 47.67 4.61
CA LYS A 7 17.67 46.91 4.52
C LYS A 7 17.58 45.56 5.24
N ILE A 8 16.85 45.49 6.36
CA ILE A 8 16.63 44.24 7.10
C ILE A 8 15.74 43.30 6.28
N LYS A 9 14.63 43.79 5.71
CA LYS A 9 13.75 42.99 4.85
C LYS A 9 14.50 42.40 3.65
N HIS A 10 15.28 43.21 2.95
CA HIS A 10 16.05 42.75 1.79
C HIS A 10 17.16 41.73 2.11
N LYS A 11 17.65 41.68 3.36
CA LYS A 11 18.61 40.67 3.82
C LYS A 11 17.96 39.35 4.24
N ILE A 12 16.68 39.37 4.56
CA ILE A 12 15.91 38.20 5.03
C ILE A 12 15.20 37.50 3.86
N ASP A 13 14.70 38.25 2.88
CA ASP A 13 13.98 37.70 1.72
C ASP A 13 14.74 36.59 0.96
N PRO A 14 16.03 36.74 0.58
CA PRO A 14 16.69 35.74 -0.26
C PRO A 14 17.02 34.44 0.49
N THR A 15 17.20 34.50 1.82
CA THR A 15 17.52 33.33 2.65
C THR A 15 16.28 32.56 3.08
N VAL A 16 15.13 33.22 3.19
CA VAL A 16 13.86 32.58 3.55
C VAL A 16 13.15 32.00 2.32
N SER A 17 13.22 32.66 1.16
CA SER A 17 12.56 32.18 -0.06
C SER A 17 13.21 30.95 -0.70
N SER A 18 14.49 30.70 -0.41
CA SER A 18 15.25 29.55 -0.91
C SER A 18 15.13 28.29 -0.05
N HIS A 19 14.45 28.38 1.09
CA HIS A 19 14.22 27.22 1.97
C HIS A 19 13.12 26.32 1.36
N PRO A 20 13.26 24.97 1.38
CA PRO A 20 12.28 24.05 0.82
C PRO A 20 10.85 24.26 1.37
N LEU A 21 10.74 24.66 2.64
CA LEU A 21 9.47 25.01 3.28
C LEU A 21 8.79 26.24 2.68
N ALA A 22 9.55 27.21 2.15
CA ALA A 22 8.98 28.41 1.52
C ALA A 22 8.41 28.07 0.14
N ILE A 23 9.09 27.20 -0.62
CA ILE A 23 8.59 26.67 -1.89
C ILE A 23 7.29 25.89 -1.66
N GLN A 24 7.25 25.01 -0.66
CA GLN A 24 6.05 24.25 -0.28
C GLN A 24 4.90 25.16 0.18
N ARG A 25 5.20 26.24 0.90
CA ARG A 25 4.20 27.24 1.31
C ARG A 25 3.60 27.95 0.10
N ASP A 26 4.43 28.37 -0.84
CA ASP A 26 3.96 29.09 -2.04
C ASP A 26 3.16 28.17 -2.96
N GLU A 27 3.56 26.90 -3.09
CA GLU A 27 2.77 25.85 -3.75
C GLU A 27 1.43 25.61 -3.05
N PHE A 28 1.40 25.56 -1.71
CA PHE A 28 0.18 25.39 -0.92
C PHE A 28 -0.77 26.59 -1.05
N LEU A 29 -0.24 27.82 -1.00
CA LEU A 29 -1.02 29.05 -1.15
C LEU A 29 -1.49 29.28 -2.60
N ALA A 30 -0.80 28.73 -3.59
CA ALA A 30 -1.20 28.76 -5.00
C ALA A 30 -2.39 27.84 -5.31
N VAL A 31 -2.75 26.91 -4.41
CA VAL A 31 -3.95 26.08 -4.55
C VAL A 31 -5.19 26.94 -4.36
N LYS A 32 -5.87 27.25 -5.46
CA LYS A 32 -7.14 27.98 -5.44
C LYS A 32 -8.24 27.12 -4.80
N PRO A 33 -8.98 27.62 -3.80
CA PRO A 33 -10.02 26.85 -3.10
C PRO A 33 -11.23 26.49 -3.97
N GLU A 34 -11.34 27.05 -5.18
CA GLU A 34 -12.51 26.96 -6.05
C GLU A 34 -12.34 26.01 -7.24
N ALA A 35 -11.18 25.33 -7.33
CA ALA A 35 -11.01 24.28 -8.32
C ALA A 35 -11.82 23.04 -7.89
N PRO A 36 -12.69 22.47 -8.74
CA PRO A 36 -13.33 21.20 -8.43
C PRO A 36 -12.23 20.15 -8.36
N VAL A 37 -11.85 19.77 -7.14
CA VAL A 37 -10.98 18.63 -6.90
C VAL A 37 -11.81 17.41 -7.27
N GLU A 38 -11.69 16.95 -8.51
CA GLU A 38 -12.22 15.65 -8.94
C GLU A 38 -11.56 14.58 -8.05
N LYS A 39 -12.22 14.21 -6.96
CA LYS A 39 -11.84 13.06 -6.14
C LYS A 39 -12.28 11.79 -6.88
N LYS A 40 -11.59 11.48 -7.97
CA LYS A 40 -11.70 10.16 -8.60
C LYS A 40 -11.15 9.15 -7.59
N ALA A 41 -11.95 8.16 -7.22
CA ALA A 41 -11.50 7.06 -6.39
C ALA A 41 -10.43 6.29 -7.20
N HIS A 42 -9.15 6.56 -6.92
CA HIS A 42 -8.06 5.82 -7.52
C HIS A 42 -7.94 4.49 -6.78
N PHE A 43 -8.06 3.38 -7.50
CA PHE A 43 -7.64 2.09 -6.97
C PHE A 43 -6.14 2.16 -6.71
N THR A 44 -5.73 2.30 -5.46
CA THR A 44 -4.33 2.19 -5.08
C THR A 44 -3.90 0.73 -5.13
N HIS A 45 -2.61 0.49 -5.28
CA HIS A 45 -2.05 -0.86 -5.26
C HIS A 45 -2.33 -1.56 -3.92
N GLU A 46 -2.47 -0.81 -2.83
CA GLU A 46 -2.88 -1.31 -1.52
C GLU A 46 -4.33 -1.80 -1.52
N VAL A 47 -5.27 -1.05 -2.10
CA VAL A 47 -6.69 -1.48 -2.17
C VAL A 47 -6.82 -2.74 -3.03
N VAL A 48 -6.15 -2.77 -4.20
CA VAL A 48 -6.14 -3.97 -5.06
C VAL A 48 -5.45 -5.14 -4.36
N GLY A 49 -4.36 -4.87 -3.65
CA GLY A 49 -3.62 -5.88 -2.89
C GLY A 49 -4.46 -6.47 -1.75
N ALA A 50 -5.14 -5.63 -0.97
CA ALA A 50 -6.01 -6.05 0.12
C ALA A 50 -7.21 -6.86 -0.39
N ALA A 51 -7.82 -6.44 -1.50
CA ALA A 51 -8.89 -7.21 -2.15
C ALA A 51 -8.39 -8.59 -2.61
N ALA A 52 -7.21 -8.65 -3.22
CA ALA A 52 -6.60 -9.91 -3.65
C ALA A 52 -6.24 -10.82 -2.45
N ALA A 53 -5.72 -10.26 -1.36
CA ALA A 53 -5.44 -11.00 -0.13
C ALA A 53 -6.72 -11.59 0.50
N PHE A 54 -7.80 -10.81 0.50
CA PHE A 54 -9.10 -11.25 1.02
C PHE A 54 -9.66 -12.44 0.22
N GLU A 55 -9.67 -12.35 -1.11
CA GLU A 55 -10.13 -13.44 -1.97
C GLU A 55 -9.21 -14.67 -1.87
N ALA A 56 -7.90 -14.47 -1.76
CA ALA A 56 -6.94 -15.55 -1.55
C ALA A 56 -7.20 -16.32 -0.24
N LEU A 57 -7.38 -15.60 0.87
CA LEU A 57 -7.68 -16.21 2.16
C LEU A 57 -9.05 -16.89 2.15
N LYS A 58 -10.05 -16.30 1.50
CA LYS A 58 -11.37 -16.90 1.35
C LYS A 58 -11.31 -18.22 0.57
N ALA A 59 -10.62 -18.22 -0.57
CA ALA A 59 -10.42 -19.43 -1.37
C ALA A 59 -9.65 -20.51 -0.60
N TYR A 60 -8.62 -20.12 0.15
CA TYR A 60 -7.89 -21.03 1.02
C TYR A 60 -8.80 -21.65 2.08
N ARG A 61 -9.59 -20.83 2.80
CA ARG A 61 -10.54 -21.31 3.82
C ARG A 61 -11.57 -22.28 3.25
N HIS A 62 -12.10 -21.96 2.07
CA HIS A 62 -13.07 -22.81 1.37
C HIS A 62 -12.47 -24.18 1.03
N HIS A 63 -11.27 -24.19 0.46
CA HIS A 63 -10.51 -25.41 0.19
C HIS A 63 -10.29 -26.24 1.46
N GLN A 64 -10.01 -25.57 2.60
CA GLN A 64 -9.85 -26.26 3.88
C GLN A 64 -11.16 -26.84 4.43
N SER A 65 -12.29 -26.15 4.25
CA SER A 65 -13.60 -26.66 4.68
C SER A 65 -14.10 -27.81 3.82
N GLU A 66 -13.85 -27.80 2.51
CA GLU A 66 -14.32 -28.83 1.59
C GLU A 66 -13.51 -30.13 1.66
N ASN A 67 -12.19 -30.03 1.87
CA ASN A 67 -11.29 -31.19 1.88
C ASN A 67 -11.21 -31.93 3.23
N GLY A 68 -12.18 -31.72 4.13
CA GLY A 68 -12.34 -32.59 5.30
C GLY A 68 -11.28 -32.49 6.39
N GLY A 69 -10.63 -31.32 6.57
CA GLY A 69 -9.91 -31.00 7.81
C GLY A 69 -8.39 -31.22 7.82
N GLY A 70 -7.78 -31.63 6.71
CA GLY A 70 -6.32 -31.62 6.58
C GLY A 70 -5.78 -30.19 6.50
N ARG A 71 -5.39 -29.59 7.63
CA ARG A 71 -4.62 -28.33 7.61
C ARG A 71 -3.21 -28.62 7.11
N PRO A 72 -2.76 -28.05 5.97
CA PRO A 72 -1.37 -28.17 5.58
C PRO A 72 -0.50 -27.45 6.61
N THR A 73 0.79 -27.77 6.67
CA THR A 73 1.73 -27.08 7.54
C THR A 73 1.67 -25.56 7.31
N HIS A 74 1.95 -24.77 8.35
CA HIS A 74 1.93 -23.30 8.24
C HIS A 74 2.78 -22.80 7.06
N ALA A 75 3.99 -23.35 6.89
CA ALA A 75 4.86 -23.05 5.76
C ALA A 75 4.17 -23.27 4.40
N ARG A 76 3.46 -24.39 4.23
CA ARG A 76 2.74 -24.69 2.99
C ARG A 76 1.50 -23.82 2.82
N GLY A 77 0.80 -23.50 3.91
CA GLY A 77 -0.32 -22.56 3.90
C GLY A 77 0.11 -21.17 3.41
N LYS A 78 1.27 -20.67 3.86
CA LYS A 78 1.84 -19.38 3.41
C LYS A 78 2.10 -19.37 1.91
N GLU A 79 2.74 -20.40 1.38
CA GLU A 79 3.00 -20.52 -0.07
C GLU A 79 1.70 -20.51 -0.87
N MET A 80 0.67 -21.21 -0.39
CA MET A 80 -0.64 -21.25 -1.04
C MET A 80 -1.30 -19.87 -1.07
N VAL A 81 -1.41 -19.18 0.08
CA VAL A 81 -2.06 -17.85 0.12
C VAL A 81 -1.23 -16.79 -0.61
N ALA A 82 0.11 -16.90 -0.61
CA ALA A 82 1.00 -16.04 -1.39
C ALA A 82 0.80 -16.22 -2.90
N GLY A 83 0.74 -17.46 -3.37
CA GLY A 83 0.48 -17.77 -4.78
C GLY A 83 -0.92 -17.32 -5.22
N LEU A 84 -1.94 -17.61 -4.40
CA LEU A 84 -3.31 -17.19 -4.66
C LEU A 84 -3.44 -15.67 -4.72
N SER A 85 -2.87 -14.94 -3.76
CA SER A 85 -2.94 -13.48 -3.73
C SER A 85 -2.25 -12.85 -4.94
N ALA A 86 -1.10 -13.37 -5.37
CA ALA A 86 -0.44 -12.91 -6.61
C ALA A 86 -1.33 -13.14 -7.85
N GLY A 87 -2.00 -14.29 -7.95
CA GLY A 87 -2.95 -14.57 -9.02
C GLY A 87 -4.18 -13.65 -8.99
N TYR A 88 -4.74 -13.40 -7.81
CA TYR A 88 -5.87 -12.48 -7.66
C TYR A 88 -5.51 -11.03 -7.98
N VAL A 89 -4.28 -10.58 -7.72
CA VAL A 89 -3.82 -9.25 -8.16
C VAL A 89 -3.87 -9.13 -9.68
N VAL A 90 -3.31 -10.11 -10.40
CA VAL A 90 -3.36 -10.15 -11.88
C VAL A 90 -4.81 -10.08 -12.34
N LYS A 91 -5.64 -10.98 -11.80
CA LYS A 91 -7.06 -11.09 -12.14
C LYS A 91 -7.82 -9.77 -11.92
N LEU A 92 -7.66 -9.13 -10.76
CA LEU A 92 -8.37 -7.89 -10.43
C LEU A 92 -7.91 -6.74 -11.33
N ILE A 93 -6.62 -6.65 -11.66
CA ILE A 93 -6.12 -5.62 -12.58
C ILE A 93 -6.73 -5.80 -13.97
N GLU A 94 -6.83 -7.05 -14.45
CA GLU A 94 -7.38 -7.39 -15.76
C GLU A 94 -8.91 -7.20 -15.81
N GLU A 95 -9.65 -7.73 -14.84
CA GLU A 95 -11.11 -7.66 -14.78
C GLU A 95 -11.63 -6.23 -14.58
N LYS A 96 -10.91 -5.41 -13.81
CA LYS A 96 -11.30 -4.02 -13.55
C LYS A 96 -10.79 -3.04 -14.60
N GLY A 97 -10.00 -3.51 -15.58
CA GLY A 97 -9.52 -2.69 -16.69
C GLY A 97 -8.84 -1.40 -16.21
N LEU A 98 -8.00 -1.49 -15.18
CA LEU A 98 -7.40 -0.30 -14.56
C LEU A 98 -6.61 0.52 -15.59
N PRO A 99 -6.86 1.84 -15.72
CA PRO A 99 -6.18 2.66 -16.71
C PRO A 99 -4.75 2.92 -16.28
N PHE A 100 -3.78 2.54 -17.12
CA PHE A 100 -2.36 2.84 -16.91
C PHE A 100 -1.82 3.68 -18.07
N THR A 101 -0.99 4.67 -17.73
CA THR A 101 -0.32 5.54 -18.70
C THR A 101 0.70 4.77 -19.55
N SER A 102 1.30 3.72 -18.99
CA SER A 102 2.27 2.87 -19.70
C SER A 102 2.30 1.44 -19.14
N GLU A 103 2.81 0.50 -19.93
CA GLU A 103 3.08 -0.87 -19.48
C GLU A 103 4.07 -0.92 -18.31
N LYS A 104 4.98 0.05 -18.21
CA LYS A 104 5.91 0.15 -17.07
C LYS A 104 5.17 0.50 -15.79
N ASP A 105 4.19 1.40 -15.86
CA ASP A 105 3.38 1.80 -14.71
C ASP A 105 2.46 0.67 -14.26
N LYS A 106 1.87 -0.06 -15.22
CA LYS A 106 1.12 -1.29 -14.95
C LYS A 106 1.97 -2.31 -14.19
N LYS A 107 3.19 -2.60 -14.66
CA LYS A 107 4.10 -3.55 -14.00
C LYS A 107 4.51 -3.09 -12.61
N LYS A 108 4.81 -1.80 -12.43
CA LYS A 108 5.13 -1.23 -11.10
C LYS A 108 3.93 -1.35 -10.15
N PHE A 109 2.74 -0.99 -10.63
CA PHE A 109 1.51 -1.10 -9.86
C PHE A 109 1.25 -2.54 -9.45
N GLN A 110 1.35 -3.49 -10.39
CA GLN A 110 1.19 -4.90 -10.14
C GLN A 110 2.20 -5.42 -9.12
N ALA A 111 3.48 -5.05 -9.26
CA ALA A 111 4.53 -5.45 -8.31
C ALA A 111 4.30 -4.90 -6.90
N ASN A 112 3.78 -3.68 -6.77
CA ASN A 112 3.44 -3.12 -5.46
C ASN A 112 2.19 -3.78 -4.89
N ALA A 113 1.17 -4.02 -5.73
CA ALA A 113 -0.06 -4.67 -5.34
C ALA A 113 0.18 -6.12 -4.88
N THR A 114 1.05 -6.87 -5.57
CA THR A 114 1.42 -8.22 -5.14
C THR A 114 2.18 -8.22 -3.83
N LYS A 115 3.06 -7.23 -3.58
CA LYS A 115 3.74 -7.09 -2.27
C LYS A 115 2.74 -6.82 -1.15
N SER A 116 1.82 -5.87 -1.35
CA SER A 116 0.76 -5.58 -0.37
C SER A 116 -0.13 -6.80 -0.14
N ALA A 117 -0.59 -7.45 -1.22
CA ALA A 117 -1.43 -8.63 -1.14
C ALA A 117 -0.75 -9.78 -0.40
N HIS A 118 0.53 -10.01 -0.67
CA HIS A 118 1.32 -11.05 0.01
C HIS A 118 1.39 -10.76 1.51
N LYS A 119 1.76 -9.54 1.90
CA LYS A 119 1.85 -9.15 3.31
C LYS A 119 0.52 -9.29 4.04
N ASP A 120 -0.57 -8.81 3.45
CA ASP A 120 -1.90 -8.86 4.04
C ASP A 120 -2.43 -10.30 4.13
N ALA A 121 -2.16 -11.12 3.12
CA ALA A 121 -2.55 -12.53 3.12
C ALA A 121 -1.80 -13.32 4.20
N LEU A 122 -0.49 -13.12 4.35
CA LEU A 122 0.31 -13.77 5.39
C LEU A 122 -0.14 -13.34 6.78
N ARG A 123 -0.34 -12.04 6.99
CA ARG A 123 -0.88 -11.51 8.25
C ARG A 123 -2.24 -12.12 8.58
N GLY A 124 -3.15 -12.12 7.61
CA GLY A 124 -4.47 -12.71 7.78
C GLY A 124 -4.45 -14.22 8.01
N LEU A 125 -3.48 -14.94 7.44
CA LEU A 125 -3.27 -16.36 7.71
C LEU A 125 -2.77 -16.58 9.15
N ARG A 126 -1.80 -15.78 9.59
CA ARG A 126 -1.25 -15.82 10.95
C ARG A 126 -2.31 -15.51 12.01
N ASP A 127 -3.03 -14.42 11.81
CA ASP A 127 -4.03 -13.90 12.76
C ASP A 127 -5.35 -14.69 12.71
N SER A 128 -5.51 -15.62 11.76
CA SER A 128 -6.73 -16.44 11.63
C SER A 128 -6.97 -17.43 12.77
N GLY A 129 -5.97 -17.65 13.63
CA GLY A 129 -6.03 -18.70 14.66
C GLY A 129 -5.98 -20.12 14.08
N MET A 130 -5.70 -20.27 12.77
CA MET A 130 -5.60 -21.58 12.12
C MET A 130 -4.34 -22.35 12.48
N TYR A 131 -3.32 -21.72 13.07
CA TYR A 131 -2.05 -22.33 13.43
C TYR A 131 -1.66 -21.95 14.85
N GLN A 132 -1.05 -22.88 15.58
CA GLN A 132 -0.57 -22.63 16.93
C GLN A 132 0.71 -21.79 16.89
N ALA A 133 0.99 -21.06 17.97
CA ALA A 133 2.15 -20.17 18.04
C ALA A 133 3.49 -20.86 17.76
N HIS A 134 3.62 -22.15 18.08
CA HIS A 134 4.83 -22.93 17.81
C HIS A 134 4.94 -23.42 16.36
N GLU A 135 3.87 -23.36 15.58
CA GLU A 135 3.84 -23.67 14.15
C GLU A 135 4.13 -22.42 13.29
N LEU A 136 4.06 -21.23 13.91
CA LEU A 136 4.32 -19.97 13.24
C LEU A 136 5.82 -19.76 13.11
N ASP A 137 6.24 -19.34 11.92
CA ASP A 137 7.61 -18.90 11.73
C ASP A 137 7.88 -17.61 12.53
N PRO A 138 9.13 -17.36 12.93
CA PRO A 138 9.49 -16.09 13.54
C PRO A 138 9.11 -14.95 12.60
N ILE A 139 8.53 -13.88 13.17
CA ILE A 139 8.17 -12.65 12.45
C ILE A 139 9.41 -12.16 11.71
N THR A 140 9.44 -12.31 10.39
CA THR A 140 10.51 -11.77 9.55
C THR A 140 10.43 -10.25 9.56
N ASP A 141 11.56 -9.57 9.29
CA ASP A 141 11.62 -8.10 9.39
C ASP A 141 10.58 -7.37 8.51
N ASP A 142 10.09 -8.01 7.44
CA ASP A 142 9.02 -7.49 6.57
C ASP A 142 7.65 -7.38 7.28
N GLU A 143 7.43 -8.19 8.33
CA GLU A 143 6.22 -8.25 9.15
C GLU A 143 6.29 -7.36 10.41
N LYS A 144 7.48 -6.85 10.78
CA LYS A 144 7.68 -6.00 11.98
C LYS A 144 6.87 -4.70 11.98
N HIS A 145 6.30 -4.28 10.86
CA HIS A 145 5.58 -2.99 10.76
C HIS A 145 4.09 -3.06 11.14
N GLY A 146 3.66 -4.09 11.88
CA GLY A 146 2.25 -4.29 12.25
C GLY A 146 1.84 -3.95 13.69
N HIS A 147 2.77 -3.54 14.56
CA HIS A 147 2.53 -3.33 15.99
C HIS A 147 3.05 -1.97 16.49
N GLN A 148 2.49 -0.89 15.98
CA GLN A 148 2.43 0.40 16.69
C GLN A 148 1.02 0.94 16.53
N LEU A 149 0.13 0.53 17.43
CA LEU A 149 -1.11 1.23 17.77
C LEU A 149 -0.92 1.79 19.16
#